data_AF-X0Y0W9-F1
#
_entry.id   AF-X0Y0W9-F1
#
_cell.length_a   1.000
_cell.length_b   1.000
_cell.length_c   1.000
_cell.angle_alpha   90.00
_cell.angle_beta   90.00
_cell.angle_gamma   90.00
#
_symmetry.space_group_name_H-M   'P 1'
#
loop_
_entity.id
_entity.type
_entity.pdbx_description
1 polymer ?
#
loop_
_entity_poly.entity_id
_entity_poly.type
_entity_poly.pdbx_seq_one_letter_code
_entity_poly.pdbx_strand_id
1 'polypeptide(L)'
;IKILIDESINKGKKYFVFPYEQVSNQLWGVGVPEIMMDSQDVLNAAFRRLLDDVAMTGNQLEINVDRLDDRSVNNANKIKPWKIWYRSGGDEAYNAITVHKVPSIGNDLIKIIELVRNFIDDETNLPSLISGQPQQQGQPGAETASGMSMLLGAAQVVIKSVVKNIDDFLIKPLIQSYYHFNMEWSMDDEIKGDMRIHALGSTILVAKEVQTRSMTEFLGITANEFDMPLVRRPGILRKIAKNMGLDEDD
;
A
#
# COMPACT_ATOMS: atom_id res chain seq x y z
N ILE A 1 27.14 52.50 13.39
CA ILE A 1 27.56 51.15 12.93
C ILE A 1 26.39 50.21 13.22
N LYS A 2 25.57 49.87 12.22
CA LYS A 2 24.53 48.84 12.37
C LYS A 2 25.18 47.50 12.02
N ILE A 3 25.59 46.75 13.04
CA ILE A 3 26.04 45.38 12.88
C ILE A 3 24.97 44.50 13.51
N LEU A 4 24.27 43.76 12.66
CA LEU A 4 23.60 42.54 13.03
C LEU A 4 24.42 41.42 12.39
N ILE A 5 25.32 40.84 13.16
CA ILE A 5 25.85 39.52 12.87
C ILE A 5 25.05 38.60 13.78
N ASP A 6 24.01 38.00 13.22
CA ASP A 6 23.37 36.84 13.84
C ASP A 6 24.29 35.65 13.56
N GLU A 7 24.96 35.20 14.61
CA GLU A 7 25.96 34.14 14.59
C GLU A 7 25.29 32.74 14.63
N SER A 8 24.10 32.59 14.05
CA SER A 8 23.45 31.28 13.88
C SER A 8 24.15 30.38 12.84
N ILE A 9 25.41 30.70 12.50
CA ILE A 9 26.19 30.12 11.40
C ILE A 9 26.45 28.61 11.59
N ASN A 10 26.24 28.01 12.77
CA ASN A 10 26.31 26.54 12.90
C ASN A 10 25.65 25.89 14.14
N LYS A 11 24.68 26.55 14.79
CA LYS A 11 24.01 25.97 15.99
C LYS A 11 22.54 25.67 15.72
N GLY A 12 22.26 24.40 15.46
CA GLY A 12 20.91 23.81 15.49
C GLY A 12 19.95 24.37 14.45
N LYS A 13 19.62 23.59 13.40
CA LYS A 13 18.52 23.95 12.50
C LYS A 13 17.24 24.13 13.32
N LYS A 14 16.59 25.30 13.24
CA LYS A 14 15.31 25.59 13.93
C LYS A 14 14.10 24.91 13.27
N TYR A 15 14.27 24.50 12.02
CA TYR A 15 13.26 23.80 11.23
C TYR A 15 13.87 22.55 10.61
N PHE A 16 13.15 21.45 10.72
CA PHE A 16 13.52 20.16 10.14
C PHE A 16 12.53 19.84 9.03
N VAL A 17 13.06 19.44 7.87
CA VAL A 17 12.28 18.96 6.74
C VAL A 17 12.68 17.51 6.54
N PHE A 18 11.71 16.61 6.61
CA PHE A 18 11.94 15.18 6.38
C PHE A 18 11.21 14.76 5.10
N PRO A 19 11.92 14.31 4.06
CA PRO A 19 11.31 13.79 2.84
C PRO A 19 10.85 12.33 3.06
N TYR A 20 9.71 11.96 2.46
CA TYR A 20 9.31 10.54 2.37
C TYR A 20 10.23 9.82 1.39
N GLU A 21 10.31 10.31 0.15
CA GLU A 21 11.33 9.93 -0.84
C GLU A 21 12.20 11.14 -1.19
N GLN A 22 13.52 10.95 -1.23
CA GLN A 22 14.47 12.02 -1.51
C GLN A 22 14.68 12.18 -3.01
N VAL A 23 14.37 13.36 -3.54
CA VAL A 23 14.68 13.72 -4.94
C VAL A 23 15.89 14.65 -4.97
N SER A 24 16.81 14.41 -5.89
CA SER A 24 17.98 15.27 -6.07
C SER A 24 17.55 16.69 -6.47
N ASN A 25 18.21 17.70 -5.92
CA ASN A 25 17.94 19.13 -6.19
C ASN A 25 16.57 19.65 -5.71
N GLN A 26 15.87 18.93 -4.83
CA GLN A 26 14.63 19.41 -4.20
C GLN A 26 14.78 19.43 -2.68
N LEU A 27 14.15 20.44 -2.05
CA LEU A 27 14.14 20.58 -0.59
C LEU A 27 13.08 19.69 0.06
N TRP A 28 11.92 19.54 -0.58
CA TRP A 28 10.85 18.65 -0.14
C TRP A 28 10.99 17.27 -0.79
N GLY A 29 10.37 16.28 -0.16
CA GLY A 29 10.28 14.93 -0.71
C GLY A 29 8.98 14.72 -1.47
N VAL A 30 8.97 13.66 -2.27
CA VAL A 30 7.77 13.17 -2.96
C VAL A 30 7.03 12.23 -2.01
N GLY A 31 5.72 12.44 -1.88
CA GLY A 31 4.86 11.61 -1.04
C GLY A 31 4.21 10.47 -1.83
N VAL A 32 3.73 9.44 -1.12
CA VAL A 32 2.99 8.31 -1.72
C VAL A 32 1.83 8.77 -2.65
N PRO A 33 1.03 9.80 -2.32
CA PRO A 33 -0.03 10.27 -3.22
C PRO A 33 0.48 10.87 -4.54
N GLU A 34 1.67 11.46 -4.53
CA GLU A 34 2.28 12.03 -5.73
C GLU A 34 2.86 10.93 -6.63
N ILE A 35 3.40 9.86 -6.03
CA ILE A 35 3.89 8.68 -6.74
C ILE A 35 2.75 7.99 -7.50
N MET A 36 1.58 7.83 -6.89
CA MET A 36 0.44 7.13 -7.49
C MET A 36 -0.52 8.04 -8.27
N MET A 37 -0.20 9.31 -8.47
CA MET A 37 -1.17 10.32 -8.96
C MET A 37 -1.79 9.91 -10.30
N ASP A 38 -0.95 9.55 -11.28
CA ASP A 38 -1.39 9.21 -12.63
C ASP A 38 -2.25 7.93 -12.62
N SER A 39 -1.80 6.90 -11.91
CA SER A 39 -2.53 5.63 -11.75
C SER A 39 -3.87 5.83 -11.02
N GLN A 40 -3.90 6.70 -10.01
CA GLN A 40 -5.11 7.04 -9.27
C GLN A 40 -6.14 7.75 -10.17
N ASP A 41 -5.71 8.63 -11.07
CA ASP A 41 -6.59 9.29 -12.03
C ASP A 41 -7.23 8.31 -13.01
N VAL A 42 -6.44 7.34 -13.52
CA VAL A 42 -6.95 6.27 -14.38
C VAL A 42 -7.94 5.39 -13.62
N LEU A 43 -7.64 5.03 -12.37
CA LEU A 43 -8.53 4.24 -11.50
C LEU A 43 -9.87 4.95 -11.30
N ASN A 44 -9.82 6.25 -10.97
CA ASN A 44 -11.01 7.08 -10.77
C ASN A 44 -11.85 7.19 -12.05
N ALA A 45 -11.21 7.38 -13.20
CA ALA A 45 -11.89 7.45 -14.49
C ALA A 45 -12.56 6.11 -14.85
N ALA A 46 -11.86 4.99 -14.67
CA ALA A 46 -12.39 3.65 -14.92
C ALA A 46 -13.58 3.33 -14.01
N PHE A 47 -13.47 3.67 -12.73
CA PHE A 47 -14.55 3.45 -11.76
C PHE A 47 -15.79 4.29 -12.06
N ARG A 48 -15.61 5.57 -12.43
CA ARG A 48 -16.73 6.42 -12.90
C ARG A 48 -17.41 5.83 -14.12
N ARG A 49 -16.62 5.39 -15.11
CA ARG A 49 -17.16 4.76 -16.32
C ARG A 49 -17.91 3.46 -16.02
N LEU A 50 -17.45 2.68 -15.04
CA LEU A 50 -18.13 1.46 -14.59
C LEU A 50 -19.50 1.77 -13.97
N LEU A 51 -19.57 2.80 -13.12
CA LEU A 51 -20.85 3.25 -12.55
C LEU A 51 -21.83 3.72 -13.62
N ASP A 52 -21.33 4.49 -14.59
CA ASP A 52 -22.13 4.96 -15.74
C ASP A 52 -22.61 3.78 -16.59
N ASP A 53 -21.75 2.80 -16.86
CA ASP A 53 -22.11 1.60 -17.61
C ASP A 53 -23.23 0.83 -16.90
N VAL A 54 -23.09 0.58 -15.60
CA VAL A 54 -24.14 -0.10 -14.81
C VAL A 54 -25.46 0.66 -14.83
N ALA A 55 -25.42 2.00 -14.76
CA ALA A 55 -26.61 2.82 -14.88
C ALA A 55 -27.26 2.76 -16.28
N MET A 56 -26.45 2.68 -17.34
CA MET A 56 -26.92 2.62 -18.73
C MET A 56 -27.37 1.22 -19.16
N THR A 57 -26.84 0.15 -18.56
CA THR A 57 -27.16 -1.25 -18.90
C THR A 57 -28.53 -1.71 -18.38
N GLY A 58 -29.44 -0.77 -18.11
CA GLY A 58 -30.82 -1.08 -17.76
C GLY A 58 -31.54 -1.83 -18.90
N ASN A 59 -32.47 -2.72 -18.53
CA ASN A 59 -33.34 -3.36 -19.50
C ASN A 59 -34.20 -2.30 -20.20
N GLN A 60 -34.06 -2.19 -21.52
CA GLN A 60 -34.93 -1.35 -22.34
C GLN A 60 -36.14 -2.18 -22.78
N LEU A 61 -37.32 -1.56 -22.70
CA LEU A 61 -38.57 -2.24 -23.01
C LEU A 61 -39.18 -1.60 -24.24
N GLU A 62 -39.25 -2.38 -25.31
CA GLU A 62 -40.04 -2.04 -26.48
C GLU A 62 -41.44 -2.62 -26.31
N ILE A 63 -42.43 -1.75 -26.28
CA ILE A 63 -43.84 -2.12 -26.12
C ILE A 63 -44.56 -1.74 -27.41
N ASN A 64 -45.07 -2.76 -28.10
CA ASN A 64 -45.91 -2.52 -29.27
C ASN A 64 -47.35 -2.24 -28.81
N VAL A 65 -47.74 -0.97 -28.85
CA VAL A 65 -49.03 -0.48 -28.32
C VAL A 65 -50.21 -1.04 -29.12
N ASP A 66 -50.04 -1.29 -30.42
CA ASP A 66 -51.10 -1.79 -31.31
C ASP A 66 -51.52 -3.23 -31.00
N ARG A 67 -50.74 -3.95 -30.19
CA ARG A 67 -51.00 -5.34 -29.79
C ARG A 67 -51.48 -5.50 -28.36
N LEU A 68 -51.53 -4.40 -27.61
CA LEU A 68 -52.03 -4.41 -26.24
C LEU A 68 -53.55 -4.26 -26.24
N ASP A 69 -54.21 -4.93 -25.31
CA ASP A 69 -55.63 -4.69 -25.03
C ASP A 69 -55.84 -3.24 -24.54
N ASP A 70 -57.02 -2.66 -24.78
CA ASP A 70 -57.36 -1.26 -24.42
C ASP A 70 -57.14 -0.96 -22.92
N ARG A 71 -57.24 -2.01 -22.08
CA ARG A 71 -56.96 -1.96 -20.63
C ARG A 71 -55.46 -1.82 -20.32
N SER A 72 -54.61 -2.38 -21.17
CA SER A 72 -53.14 -2.37 -21.04
C SER A 72 -52.49 -1.17 -21.74
N VAL A 73 -53.11 -0.63 -22.81
CA VAL A 73 -52.64 0.58 -23.54
C VAL A 73 -52.57 1.81 -22.62
N ASN A 74 -53.64 2.10 -21.89
CA ASN A 74 -53.72 3.27 -20.99
C ASN A 74 -52.73 3.24 -19.82
N ASN A 75 -52.21 2.06 -19.49
CA ASN A 75 -51.25 1.85 -18.41
C ASN A 75 -49.87 1.45 -18.91
N ALA A 76 -49.59 1.56 -20.22
CA ALA A 76 -48.34 1.05 -20.81
C ALA A 76 -47.07 1.62 -20.14
N ASN A 77 -47.12 2.89 -19.75
CA ASN A 77 -45.96 3.59 -19.16
C ASN A 77 -45.69 3.26 -17.68
N LYS A 78 -46.58 2.51 -17.01
CA LYS A 78 -46.46 2.17 -15.58
C LYS A 78 -46.08 0.70 -15.42
N ILE A 79 -44.79 0.41 -15.39
CA ILE A 79 -44.27 -0.94 -15.13
C ILE A 79 -44.07 -1.12 -13.63
N LYS A 80 -44.58 -2.22 -13.08
CA LYS A 80 -44.45 -2.60 -11.66
C LYS A 80 -44.21 -4.11 -11.54
N PRO A 81 -43.62 -4.60 -10.44
CA PRO A 81 -43.51 -6.02 -10.18
C PRO A 81 -44.88 -6.72 -10.32
N TRP A 82 -44.90 -7.90 -10.96
CA TRP A 82 -46.11 -8.70 -11.21
C TRP A 82 -47.17 -8.08 -12.14
N LYS A 83 -46.80 -7.09 -12.97
CA LYS A 83 -47.72 -6.58 -13.99
C LYS A 83 -47.94 -7.62 -15.10
N ILE A 84 -49.20 -7.98 -15.31
CA ILE A 84 -49.65 -8.87 -16.39
C ILE A 84 -50.09 -8.00 -17.57
N TRP A 85 -49.70 -8.41 -18.78
CA TRP A 85 -50.05 -7.73 -20.02
C TRP A 85 -51.00 -8.60 -20.83
N TYR A 86 -52.14 -8.04 -21.19
CA TYR A 86 -53.12 -8.71 -22.03
C TYR A 86 -52.88 -8.30 -23.49
N ARG A 87 -52.85 -9.29 -24.38
CA ARG A 87 -52.69 -9.11 -25.83
C ARG A 87 -54.05 -9.15 -26.51
N SER A 88 -54.28 -8.23 -27.45
CA SER A 88 -55.45 -8.24 -28.33
C SER A 88 -54.98 -8.18 -29.78
N GLY A 89 -55.19 -9.26 -30.54
CA GLY A 89 -54.87 -9.35 -31.98
C GLY A 89 -53.38 -9.52 -32.34
N GLY A 90 -53.15 -9.78 -33.64
CA GLY A 90 -51.82 -9.89 -34.29
C GLY A 90 -51.28 -11.32 -34.46
N ASP A 91 -50.34 -11.49 -35.40
CA ASP A 91 -49.68 -12.76 -35.76
C ASP A 91 -48.91 -13.43 -34.60
N GLU A 92 -49.09 -14.74 -34.39
CA GLU A 92 -48.53 -15.50 -33.24
C GLU A 92 -46.99 -15.49 -33.21
N ALA A 93 -46.36 -15.25 -34.36
CA ALA A 93 -44.91 -15.28 -34.51
C ALA A 93 -44.14 -14.16 -33.77
N TYR A 94 -44.82 -13.10 -33.33
CA TYR A 94 -44.15 -11.92 -32.76
C TYR A 94 -44.61 -11.58 -31.33
N ASN A 95 -43.65 -11.24 -30.48
CA ASN A 95 -43.87 -10.87 -29.08
C ASN A 95 -44.51 -9.46 -28.95
N ALA A 96 -45.33 -9.25 -27.91
CA ALA A 96 -45.94 -7.95 -27.60
C ALA A 96 -45.00 -7.04 -26.78
N ILE A 97 -44.09 -7.64 -26.02
CA ILE A 97 -43.04 -6.96 -25.27
C ILE A 97 -41.72 -7.60 -25.65
N THR A 98 -40.79 -6.79 -26.11
CA THR A 98 -39.42 -7.20 -26.36
C THR A 98 -38.52 -6.52 -25.34
N VAL A 99 -37.74 -7.32 -24.62
CA VAL A 99 -36.74 -6.81 -23.69
C VAL A 99 -35.42 -6.72 -24.43
N HIS A 100 -34.96 -5.51 -24.69
CA HIS A 100 -33.63 -5.26 -25.23
C HIS A 100 -32.65 -5.13 -24.06
N LYS A 101 -31.67 -6.02 -24.03
CA LYS A 101 -30.55 -5.93 -23.09
C LYS A 101 -29.42 -5.18 -23.79
N VAL A 102 -29.06 -4.02 -23.26
CA VAL A 102 -27.83 -3.34 -23.68
C VAL A 102 -26.65 -4.19 -23.19
N PRO A 103 -25.67 -4.53 -24.03
CA PRO A 103 -24.48 -5.23 -23.56
C PRO A 103 -23.65 -4.29 -22.67
N SER A 104 -23.26 -4.77 -21.49
CA SER A 104 -22.40 -4.05 -20.55
C SER A 104 -20.92 -4.27 -20.89
N ILE A 105 -20.11 -3.22 -20.75
CA ILE A 105 -18.64 -3.28 -20.79
C ILE A 105 -18.02 -3.44 -19.38
N GLY A 106 -18.84 -3.59 -18.35
CA GLY A 106 -18.44 -3.61 -16.95
C GLY A 106 -17.39 -4.65 -16.61
N ASN A 107 -17.46 -5.85 -17.21
CA ASN A 107 -16.47 -6.90 -16.98
C ASN A 107 -15.07 -6.52 -17.49
N ASP A 108 -14.97 -5.75 -18.56
CA ASP A 108 -13.67 -5.30 -19.08
C ASP A 108 -13.13 -4.11 -18.27
N LEU A 109 -14.03 -3.25 -17.77
CA LEU A 109 -13.66 -2.16 -16.86
C LEU A 109 -13.13 -2.68 -15.51
N ILE A 110 -13.70 -3.77 -14.98
CA ILE A 110 -13.20 -4.41 -13.75
C ILE A 110 -11.77 -4.92 -13.95
N LYS A 111 -11.46 -5.53 -15.09
CA LYS A 111 -10.08 -5.96 -15.40
C LYS A 111 -9.10 -4.79 -15.47
N ILE A 112 -9.53 -3.66 -16.02
CA ILE A 112 -8.71 -2.44 -16.06
C ILE A 112 -8.47 -1.93 -14.63
N ILE A 113 -9.49 -1.95 -13.76
CA ILE A 113 -9.36 -1.56 -12.35
C ILE A 113 -8.35 -2.45 -11.62
N GLU A 114 -8.40 -3.77 -11.83
CA GLU A 114 -7.45 -4.72 -11.23
C GLU A 114 -6.02 -4.50 -11.74
N LEU A 115 -5.85 -4.25 -13.04
CA LEU A 115 -4.55 -3.94 -13.63
C LEU A 115 -3.94 -2.66 -13.04
N VAL A 116 -4.73 -1.59 -12.96
CA VAL A 116 -4.28 -0.31 -12.41
C VAL A 116 -3.96 -0.43 -10.93
N ARG A 117 -4.71 -1.25 -10.17
CA ARG A 117 -4.38 -1.55 -8.78
C ARG A 117 -3.00 -2.21 -8.64
N ASN A 118 -2.67 -3.15 -9.53
CA ASN A 118 -1.33 -3.77 -9.52
C ASN A 118 -0.24 -2.74 -9.84
N PHE A 119 -0.49 -1.82 -10.78
CA PHE A 119 0.46 -0.72 -11.04
C PHE A 119 0.64 0.20 -9.83
N ILE A 120 -0.43 0.52 -9.09
CA ILE A 120 -0.33 1.30 -7.84
C ILE A 120 0.54 0.56 -6.81
N ASP A 121 0.35 -0.74 -6.65
CA ASP A 121 1.15 -1.55 -5.72
C ASP A 121 2.65 -1.57 -6.14
N ASP A 122 2.94 -1.65 -7.44
CA ASP A 122 4.30 -1.64 -7.99
C ASP A 122 4.96 -0.25 -7.86
N GLU A 123 4.23 0.83 -8.18
CA GLU A 123 4.72 2.22 -8.12
C GLU A 123 5.01 2.65 -6.68
N THR A 124 4.06 2.39 -5.78
CA THR A 124 4.20 2.78 -4.37
C THR A 124 5.17 1.88 -3.61
N ASN A 125 5.52 0.72 -4.18
CA ASN A 125 6.28 -0.33 -3.50
C ASN A 125 5.67 -0.73 -2.14
N LEU A 126 4.37 -0.48 -1.97
CA LEU A 126 3.58 -0.86 -0.80
C LEU A 126 2.59 -1.92 -1.29
N PRO A 127 2.95 -3.21 -1.25
CA PRO A 127 2.05 -4.25 -1.68
C PRO A 127 0.77 -4.18 -0.84
N SER A 128 -0.38 -4.38 -1.48
CA SER A 128 -1.67 -4.53 -0.80
C SER A 128 -1.68 -5.61 0.29
N LEU A 129 -0.70 -6.54 0.28
CA LEU A 129 -0.45 -7.53 1.34
C LEU A 129 -0.17 -6.90 2.73
N ILE A 130 0.47 -5.72 2.78
CA ILE A 130 0.75 -5.03 4.05
C ILE A 130 -0.55 -4.50 4.69
N SER A 131 -1.56 -4.20 3.87
CA SER A 131 -2.87 -3.70 4.33
C SER A 131 -3.78 -4.79 4.92
N GLY A 132 -3.32 -6.04 5.00
CA GLY A 132 -4.03 -7.15 5.67
C GLY A 132 -5.24 -7.67 4.89
N GLN A 133 -5.45 -7.26 3.64
CA GLN A 133 -6.46 -7.88 2.79
C GLN A 133 -5.91 -9.22 2.27
N PRO A 134 -6.58 -10.36 2.55
CA PRO A 134 -6.22 -11.62 1.91
C PRO A 134 -6.38 -11.44 0.40
N GLN A 135 -5.28 -11.55 -0.33
CA GLN A 135 -5.26 -11.40 -1.78
C GLN A 135 -6.12 -12.52 -2.39
N GLN A 136 -7.01 -12.14 -3.31
CA GLN A 136 -7.71 -13.12 -4.14
C GLN A 136 -6.68 -13.94 -4.93
N GLN A 137 -6.88 -15.26 -4.97
CA GLN A 137 -6.05 -16.26 -5.65
C GLN A 137 -5.60 -15.76 -7.04
N GLY A 138 -4.29 -15.69 -7.30
CA GLY A 138 -3.82 -15.40 -8.66
C GLY A 138 -2.39 -14.88 -8.85
N GLN A 139 -1.69 -14.37 -7.83
CA GLN A 139 -0.27 -14.01 -8.00
C GLN A 139 0.64 -15.24 -7.85
N PRO A 140 1.44 -15.60 -8.88
CA PRO A 140 2.37 -16.72 -8.80
C PRO A 140 3.50 -16.37 -7.82
N GLY A 141 3.40 -16.89 -6.59
CA GLY A 141 4.36 -16.66 -5.50
C GLY A 141 3.73 -16.48 -4.12
N ALA A 142 2.44 -16.14 -4.03
CA ALA A 142 1.76 -15.95 -2.75
C ALA A 142 1.31 -17.26 -2.05
N GLU A 143 1.27 -18.37 -2.78
CA GLU A 143 0.79 -19.66 -2.26
C GLU A 143 1.82 -20.41 -1.40
N THR A 144 3.11 -20.05 -1.49
CA THR A 144 4.17 -20.66 -0.68
C THR A 144 4.66 -19.68 0.38
N ALA A 145 4.82 -20.16 1.61
CA ALA A 145 5.33 -19.36 2.74
C ALA A 145 6.68 -18.69 2.43
N SER A 146 7.49 -19.30 1.57
CA SER A 146 8.74 -18.76 1.05
C SER A 146 8.55 -17.60 0.06
N GLY A 147 7.61 -17.70 -0.88
CA GLY A 147 7.30 -16.62 -1.82
C GLY A 147 6.62 -15.42 -1.15
N MET A 148 5.73 -15.68 -0.19
CA MET A 148 5.15 -14.62 0.66
C MET A 148 6.21 -13.90 1.49
N SER A 149 7.17 -14.62 2.08
CA SER A 149 8.28 -14.01 2.83
C SER A 149 9.22 -13.19 1.93
N MET A 150 9.40 -13.60 0.67
CA MET A 150 10.22 -12.85 -0.30
C MET A 150 9.56 -11.53 -0.72
N LEU A 151 8.25 -11.54 -0.99
CA LEU A 151 7.50 -10.33 -1.32
C LEU A 151 7.42 -9.35 -0.13
N LEU A 152 7.21 -9.87 1.09
CA LEU A 152 7.28 -9.06 2.32
C LEU A 152 8.68 -8.47 2.54
N GLY A 153 9.73 -9.24 2.26
CA GLY A 153 11.11 -8.76 2.36
C GLY A 153 11.42 -7.59 1.42
N ALA A 154 10.93 -7.64 0.17
CA ALA A 154 11.11 -6.56 -0.80
C ALA A 154 10.38 -5.27 -0.38
N ALA A 155 9.13 -5.39 0.08
CA ALA A 155 8.33 -4.25 0.52
C ALA A 155 8.89 -3.56 1.78
N GLN A 156 9.51 -4.33 2.67
CA GLN A 156 10.17 -3.77 3.84
C GLN A 156 11.35 -2.86 3.48
N VAL A 157 12.00 -3.02 2.31
CA VAL A 157 13.13 -2.16 1.90
C VAL A 157 12.69 -0.71 1.76
N VAL A 158 11.50 -0.46 1.20
CA VAL A 158 10.97 0.89 1.02
C VAL A 158 10.52 1.50 2.34
N ILE A 159 9.87 0.72 3.22
CA ILE A 159 9.56 1.20 4.57
C ILE A 159 10.85 1.56 5.33
N LYS A 160 11.90 0.76 5.18
CA LYS A 160 13.21 1.01 5.82
C LYS A 160 13.89 2.26 5.26
N SER A 161 13.75 2.57 3.96
CA SER A 161 14.31 3.80 3.40
C SER A 161 13.60 5.04 3.96
N VAL A 162 12.27 4.97 4.13
CA VAL A 162 11.49 6.03 4.79
C VAL A 162 11.91 6.20 6.25
N VAL A 163 12.05 5.11 7.00
CA VAL A 163 12.54 5.16 8.40
C VAL A 163 13.95 5.72 8.47
N LYS A 164 14.82 5.39 7.52
CA LYS A 164 16.15 5.99 7.40
C LYS A 164 16.07 7.50 7.14
N ASN A 165 15.17 7.95 6.26
CA ASN A 165 14.97 9.38 6.04
C ASN A 165 14.50 10.10 7.31
N ILE A 166 13.66 9.46 8.13
CA ILE A 166 13.27 9.99 9.44
C ILE A 166 14.48 10.05 10.39
N ASP A 167 15.29 8.99 10.47
CA ASP A 167 16.51 8.97 11.28
C ASP A 167 17.49 10.09 10.87
N ASP A 168 17.76 10.23 9.58
CA ASP A 168 18.78 11.13 9.03
C ASP A 168 18.33 12.60 9.00
N PHE A 169 17.07 12.87 8.63
CA PHE A 169 16.56 14.23 8.42
C PHE A 169 15.74 14.81 9.57
N LEU A 170 15.23 13.97 10.48
CA LEU A 170 14.49 14.42 11.66
C LEU A 170 15.25 14.12 12.96
N ILE A 171 15.51 12.85 13.27
CA ILE A 171 15.98 12.45 14.60
C ILE A 171 17.41 12.94 14.86
N LYS A 172 18.32 12.68 13.93
CA LYS A 172 19.72 13.12 14.05
C LYS A 172 19.86 14.64 14.21
N PRO A 173 19.29 15.49 13.34
CA PRO A 173 19.43 16.93 13.49
C PRO A 173 18.65 17.49 14.70
N LEU A 174 17.55 16.84 15.11
CA LEU A 174 16.82 17.19 16.33
C LEU A 174 17.68 16.96 17.57
N ILE A 175 18.25 15.76 17.73
CA ILE A 175 19.12 15.46 18.87
C ILE A 175 20.38 16.34 18.84
N GLN A 176 20.93 16.64 17.66
CA GLN A 176 22.04 17.59 17.52
C GLN A 176 21.65 18.99 18.00
N SER A 177 20.44 19.45 17.70
CA SER A 177 19.95 20.75 18.18
C SER A 177 19.84 20.78 19.71
N TYR A 178 19.31 19.72 20.32
CA TYR A 178 19.23 19.61 21.79
C TYR A 178 20.61 19.50 22.43
N TYR A 179 21.53 18.77 21.80
CA TYR A 179 22.90 18.67 22.26
C TYR A 179 23.60 20.03 22.25
N HIS A 180 23.54 20.76 21.12
CA HIS A 180 24.10 22.11 21.04
C HIS A 180 23.45 23.07 22.04
N PHE A 181 22.14 22.92 22.28
CA PHE A 181 21.43 23.67 23.30
C PHE A 181 22.00 23.39 24.69
N ASN A 182 22.13 22.12 25.07
CA ASN A 182 22.69 21.75 26.37
C ASN A 182 24.16 22.19 26.51
N MET A 183 24.95 22.19 25.43
CA MET A 183 26.34 22.69 25.45
C MET A 183 26.44 24.19 25.69
N GLU A 184 25.50 24.97 25.18
CA GLU A 184 25.53 26.43 25.31
C GLU A 184 24.92 26.93 26.62
N TRP A 185 23.87 26.26 27.11
CA TRP A 185 23.07 26.78 28.23
C TRP A 185 23.15 25.97 29.52
N SER A 186 23.71 24.75 29.54
CA SER A 186 23.83 23.99 30.78
C SER A 186 24.91 24.53 31.71
N MET A 187 24.60 24.59 33.01
CA MET A 187 25.56 24.94 34.07
C MET A 187 26.41 23.75 34.54
N ASP A 188 26.00 22.53 34.19
CA ASP A 188 26.76 21.32 34.50
C ASP A 188 27.87 21.13 33.46
N ASP A 189 29.12 21.10 33.92
CA ASP A 189 30.29 20.90 33.07
C ASP A 189 30.59 19.41 32.82
N GLU A 190 30.04 18.48 33.61
CA GLU A 190 30.24 17.04 33.40
C GLU A 190 29.56 16.54 32.12
N ILE A 191 28.45 17.18 31.73
CA ILE A 191 27.72 16.81 30.51
C ILE A 191 28.37 17.38 29.23
N LYS A 192 29.34 18.31 29.37
CA LYS A 192 29.98 19.01 28.24
C LYS A 192 31.12 18.17 27.66
N GLY A 193 30.78 17.30 26.71
CA GLY A 193 31.73 16.45 25.98
C GLY A 193 31.88 16.81 24.50
N ASP A 194 32.69 16.05 23.77
CA ASP A 194 32.64 15.97 22.31
C ASP A 194 31.89 14.68 21.92
N MET A 195 30.58 14.79 21.72
CA MET A 195 29.73 13.66 21.36
C MET A 195 29.27 13.78 19.90
N ARG A 196 29.43 12.68 19.16
CA ARG A 196 28.84 12.52 17.82
C ARG A 196 27.56 11.72 17.89
N ILE A 197 26.49 12.31 17.38
CA ILE A 197 25.15 11.71 17.41
C ILE A 197 24.96 10.84 16.17
N HIS A 198 24.61 9.57 16.41
CA HIS A 198 24.28 8.58 15.40
C HIS A 198 22.86 8.04 15.67
N ALA A 199 21.93 8.27 14.73
CA ALA A 199 20.62 7.63 14.75
C ALA A 199 20.77 6.23 14.13
N LEU A 200 20.59 5.19 14.94
CA LEU A 200 20.82 3.80 14.54
C LEU A 200 19.53 2.99 14.35
N GLY A 201 18.35 3.62 14.39
CA GLY A 201 17.05 2.94 14.38
C GLY A 201 16.88 2.01 13.17
N SER A 202 16.91 2.59 11.98
CA SER A 202 16.85 1.88 10.70
C SER A 202 17.98 0.86 10.53
N THR A 203 19.21 1.22 10.91
CA THR A 203 20.40 0.39 10.71
C THR A 203 20.38 -0.86 11.60
N ILE A 204 19.94 -0.73 12.85
CA ILE A 204 19.81 -1.86 13.78
C ILE A 204 18.74 -2.82 13.31
N LEU A 205 17.61 -2.31 12.79
CA LEU A 205 16.54 -3.16 12.26
C LEU A 205 17.04 -3.98 11.06
N VAL A 206 17.72 -3.34 10.11
CA VAL A 206 18.32 -4.04 8.95
C VAL A 206 19.37 -5.06 9.40
N ALA A 207 20.26 -4.68 10.32
CA ALA A 207 21.30 -5.56 10.83
C ALA A 207 20.72 -6.80 11.53
N LYS A 208 19.67 -6.62 12.34
CA LYS A 208 18.99 -7.73 13.04
C LYS A 208 18.35 -8.71 12.07
N GLU A 209 17.76 -8.21 10.98
CA GLU A 209 17.16 -9.05 9.95
C GLU A 209 18.20 -9.80 9.12
N VAL A 210 19.24 -9.11 8.64
CA VAL A 210 20.35 -9.74 7.91
C VAL A 210 21.03 -10.80 8.78
N GLN A 211 21.22 -10.51 10.07
CA GLN A 211 21.75 -11.46 11.03
C GLN A 211 20.84 -12.68 11.18
N THR A 212 19.52 -12.48 11.34
CA THR A 212 18.56 -13.58 11.49
C THR A 212 18.52 -14.45 10.23
N ARG A 213 18.49 -13.84 9.04
CA ARG A 213 18.56 -14.56 7.76
C ARG A 213 19.85 -15.38 7.63
N SER A 214 20.99 -14.75 7.92
CA SER A 214 22.30 -15.42 7.87
C SER A 214 22.40 -16.56 8.89
N MET A 215 21.82 -16.41 10.08
CA MET A 215 21.77 -17.47 11.10
C MET A 215 20.92 -18.65 10.65
N THR A 216 19.76 -18.41 10.03
CA THR A 216 18.89 -19.48 9.51
C THR A 216 19.57 -20.22 8.35
N GLU A 217 20.20 -19.50 7.42
CA GLU A 217 20.99 -20.09 6.33
C GLU A 217 22.16 -20.93 6.87
N PHE A 218 22.90 -20.39 7.84
CA PHE A 218 24.00 -21.09 8.49
C PHE A 218 23.53 -22.38 9.20
N LEU A 219 22.36 -22.36 9.86
CA LEU A 219 21.77 -23.56 10.47
C LEU A 219 21.38 -24.63 9.46
N GLY A 220 20.95 -24.22 8.26
CA GLY A 220 20.64 -25.10 7.14
C GLY A 220 21.88 -25.75 6.54
N ILE A 221 22.95 -24.99 6.32
CA ILE A 221 24.23 -25.51 5.79
C ILE A 221 24.89 -26.46 6.79
N THR A 222 24.82 -26.15 8.08
CA THR A 222 25.46 -26.94 9.16
C THR A 222 24.55 -28.06 9.69
N ALA A 223 23.49 -28.43 8.96
CA ALA A 223 22.61 -29.54 9.28
C ALA A 223 23.19 -30.92 8.86
N ASN A 224 24.50 -30.99 8.60
CA ASN A 224 25.21 -32.21 8.22
C ASN A 224 25.79 -32.92 9.45
N GLU A 225 25.86 -34.26 9.40
CA GLU A 225 26.34 -35.10 10.51
C GLU A 225 27.79 -34.81 10.93
N PHE A 226 28.61 -34.31 10.02
CA PHE A 226 30.00 -33.91 10.26
C PHE A 226 30.15 -32.56 10.99
N ASP A 227 29.29 -31.59 10.68
CA ASP A 227 29.38 -30.22 11.23
C ASP A 227 28.58 -30.05 12.53
N MET A 228 27.63 -30.96 12.77
CA MET A 228 26.76 -30.95 13.95
C MET A 228 27.51 -30.93 15.31
N PRO A 229 28.63 -31.66 15.52
CA PRO A 229 29.39 -31.57 16.77
C PRO A 229 30.29 -30.33 16.89
N LEU A 230 30.59 -29.65 15.77
CA LEU A 230 31.46 -28.46 15.75
C LEU A 230 30.68 -27.16 16.04
N VAL A 231 29.38 -27.14 15.75
CA VAL A 231 28.53 -25.95 15.84
C VAL A 231 27.71 -25.95 17.12
N ARG A 232 27.74 -24.83 17.86
CA ARG A 232 26.90 -24.61 19.07
C ARG A 232 25.44 -24.30 18.70
N ARG A 233 24.72 -25.27 18.12
CA ARG A 233 23.34 -25.11 17.63
C ARG A 233 22.34 -24.57 18.66
N PRO A 234 22.33 -25.00 19.95
CA PRO A 234 21.38 -24.47 20.93
C PRO A 234 21.52 -22.97 21.17
N GLY A 235 22.74 -22.43 21.11
CA GLY A 235 22.99 -20.99 21.28
C GLY A 235 22.51 -20.16 20.09
N ILE A 236 22.56 -20.72 18.88
CA ILE A 236 22.07 -20.07 17.66
C ILE A 236 20.53 -20.12 17.64
N LEU A 237 19.93 -21.27 17.96
CA LEU A 237 18.48 -21.42 18.06
C LEU A 237 17.87 -20.46 19.08
N ARG A 238 18.50 -20.27 20.25
CA ARG A 238 18.05 -19.28 21.25
C ARG A 238 18.10 -17.84 20.70
N LYS A 239 19.16 -17.48 19.95
CA LYS A 239 19.26 -16.15 19.34
C LYS A 239 18.21 -15.92 18.26
N ILE A 240 17.88 -16.95 17.47
CA ILE A 240 16.81 -16.89 16.47
C ILE A 240 15.45 -16.76 17.18
N ALA A 241 15.18 -17.57 18.20
CA ALA A 241 13.95 -17.51 19.00
C ALA A 241 13.73 -16.11 19.60
N LYS A 242 14.78 -15.54 20.23
CA LYS A 242 14.76 -14.17 20.75
C LYS A 242 14.50 -13.12 19.65
N ASN A 243 15.06 -13.31 18.47
CA ASN A 243 14.83 -12.38 17.35
C ASN A 243 13.42 -12.49 16.75
N MET A 244 12.81 -13.68 16.81
CA MET A 244 11.44 -13.95 16.37
C MET A 244 10.39 -13.59 17.43
N GLY A 245 10.80 -13.15 18.63
CA GLY A 245 9.88 -12.83 19.73
C GLY A 245 9.26 -14.07 20.39
N LEU A 246 9.92 -15.22 20.28
CA LEU A 246 9.51 -16.50 20.87
C LEU A 246 10.15 -16.73 22.26
N ASP A 247 10.81 -15.71 22.83
CA ASP A 247 11.17 -15.75 24.27
C ASP A 247 9.85 -15.58 25.05
N GLU A 248 9.22 -16.70 25.40
CA GLU A 248 8.55 -16.80 26.69
C GLU A 248 9.68 -16.87 27.73
N ASP A 249 9.69 -15.95 28.69
CA ASP A 249 10.33 -16.22 29.96
C ASP A 249 9.57 -17.40 30.61
N ASP A 250 9.92 -18.64 30.23
CA ASP A 250 9.67 -19.91 30.93
C ASP A 250 10.67 -21.01 30.46
#